data_AF-A0A4R1K0Q5-F1
#
_entry.id   AF-A0A4R1K0Q5-F1
#
_cell.length_a   1.000
_cell.length_b   1.000
_cell.length_c   1.000
_cell.angle_alpha   90.00
_cell.angle_beta   90.00
_cell.angle_gamma   90.00
#
_symmetry.space_group_name_H-M   'P 1'
#
loop_
_entity.id
_entity.type
_entity.pdbx_description
1 polymer ?
#
loop_
_entity_poly.entity_id
_entity_poly.type
_entity_poly.pdbx_seq_one_letter_code
_entity_poly.pdbx_strand_id
1 'polypeptide(L)' 'MKVIRIEFRSDVKERLLEILGCFSSDELKIIFKDPDFDENKRRLHATYAKLKSGTTKLYTLEEVDEMLEKTISQFED' A
#
# COMPACT_ATOMS: atom_id res chain seq x y z
N MET A 1 -8.47 -22.86 15.80
CA MET A 1 -7.86 -22.43 14.52
C MET A 1 -6.35 -22.53 14.66
N LYS A 2 -5.64 -23.05 13.66
CA LYS A 2 -4.17 -23.12 13.64
C LYS A 2 -3.65 -22.22 12.52
N VAL A 3 -2.64 -21.41 12.82
CA VAL A 3 -2.04 -20.47 11.86
C VAL A 3 -0.65 -20.96 11.50
N ILE A 4 -0.35 -21.03 10.21
CA ILE A 4 0.96 -21.42 9.68
C ILE A 4 1.52 -20.24 8.89
N ARG A 5 2.78 -19.89 9.13
CA ARG A 5 3.54 -18.95 8.30
C ARG A 5 4.38 -19.77 7.33
N ILE A 6 4.23 -19.48 6.05
CA ILE A 6 4.95 -20.17 4.97
C ILE A 6 5.92 -19.16 4.38
N GLU A 7 7.22 -19.47 4.47
CA GLU A 7 8.25 -18.78 3.69
C GLU A 7 8.43 -19.52 2.37
N PHE A 8 8.32 -18.79 1.27
CA PHE A 8 8.40 -19.36 -0.07
C PHE A 8 9.17 -18.40 -0.98
N ARG A 9 9.79 -18.95 -2.02
CA ARG A 9 10.48 -18.16 -3.04
C ARG A 9 9.45 -17.47 -3.96
N SER A 10 9.74 -16.27 -4.44
CA SER A 10 8.79 -15.47 -5.22
C SER A 10 8.30 -16.13 -6.52
N ASP A 11 9.11 -17.02 -7.11
CA ASP A 11 8.80 -17.79 -8.32
C ASP A 11 7.74 -18.88 -8.13
N VAL A 12 7.49 -19.31 -6.89
CA VAL A 12 6.45 -20.30 -6.57
C VAL A 12 5.19 -19.68 -5.99
N LYS A 13 5.15 -18.34 -5.82
CA LYS A 13 4.03 -17.61 -5.21
C LYS A 13 2.69 -17.92 -5.89
N GLU A 14 2.66 -17.82 -7.22
CA GLU A 14 1.42 -17.99 -8.00
C GLU A 14 0.91 -19.42 -7.91
N ARG A 15 1.79 -20.41 -8.11
CA ARG A 15 1.44 -21.84 -7.97
C ARG A 15 0.96 -22.19 -6.55
N LEU A 16 1.58 -21.60 -5.54
CA LEU A 16 1.18 -21.80 -4.15
C LEU A 16 -0.20 -21.19 -3.88
N LEU A 17 -0.47 -19.98 -4.40
CA LEU A 17 -1.77 -19.34 -4.28
C LEU A 17 -2.87 -20.10 -5.02
N GLU A 18 -2.58 -20.69 -6.18
CA GLU A 18 -3.52 -21.56 -6.90
C GLU A 18 -3.91 -22.78 -6.05
N ILE A 19 -2.92 -23.48 -5.48
CA ILE A 19 -3.17 -24.65 -4.62
C ILE A 19 -3.95 -24.26 -3.36
N LEU A 20 -3.57 -23.14 -2.73
CA LEU A 20 -4.26 -22.64 -1.54
C LEU A 20 -5.67 -22.12 -1.86
N GLY A 21 -5.89 -21.63 -3.08
CA GLY A 21 -7.20 -21.20 -3.58
C GLY A 21 -8.14 -22.34 -3.94
N CYS A 22 -7.67 -23.59 -4.03
CA CYS A 22 -8.53 -24.77 -4.17
C CYS A 22 -9.31 -25.10 -2.88
N PHE A 23 -8.88 -24.57 -1.74
CA PHE A 23 -9.58 -24.76 -0.47
C PHE A 23 -10.70 -23.73 -0.33
N SER A 24 -11.82 -24.15 0.26
CA SER A 24 -12.92 -23.23 0.55
C SER A 24 -12.52 -22.20 1.63
N SER A 25 -13.16 -21.02 1.61
CA SER A 25 -12.90 -19.96 2.61
C SER A 25 -13.19 -20.38 4.05
N ASP A 26 -14.00 -21.43 4.23
CA ASP A 26 -14.33 -22.02 5.53
C ASP A 26 -13.23 -22.97 6.03
N GLU A 27 -12.41 -23.52 5.13
CA GLU A 27 -11.32 -24.46 5.43
C GLU A 27 -9.96 -23.76 5.55
N LEU A 28 -9.69 -22.76 4.70
CA LEU A 28 -8.40 -22.08 4.66
C LEU A 28 -8.57 -20.58 4.37
N LYS A 29 -8.13 -19.75 5.33
CA LYS A 29 -8.10 -18.30 5.17
C LYS A 29 -6.68 -17.83 4.87
N ILE A 30 -6.46 -17.37 3.64
CA ILE A 30 -5.21 -16.70 3.27
C ILE A 30 -5.24 -15.30 3.87
N ILE A 31 -4.37 -15.05 4.85
CA ILE A 31 -4.22 -13.74 5.47
C ILE A 31 -2.95 -13.12 4.89
N PHE A 32 -3.13 -12.17 3.97
CA PHE A 32 -2.02 -11.34 3.52
C PHE A 32 -1.61 -10.42 4.65
N LYS A 33 -0.30 -10.40 4.96
CA LYS A 33 0.26 -9.57 6.05
C LYS A 33 0.02 -8.07 5.83
N ASP A 34 -0.08 -7.67 4.57
CA ASP A 34 -0.40 -6.32 4.15
C ASP A 34 -1.51 -6.40 3.08
N PRO A 35 -2.79 -6.21 3.48
CA PRO A 35 -3.91 -6.22 2.53
C PRO A 35 -3.88 -5.01 1.58
N ASP A 36 -3.22 -3.94 1.97
CA ASP A 36 -3.16 -2.69 1.21
C ASP A 36 -1.95 -2.65 0.26
N PHE A 37 -1.11 -3.69 0.25
CA PHE A 37 0.12 -3.74 -0.53
C PHE A 37 -0.11 -3.39 -2.01
N ASP A 38 -1.10 -4.02 -2.65
CA ASP A 38 -1.39 -3.80 -4.08
C ASP A 38 -2.00 -2.41 -4.33
N GLU A 39 -2.76 -1.87 -3.38
CA GLU A 39 -3.25 -0.49 -3.46
C GLU A 39 -2.12 0.51 -3.30
N ASN A 40 -1.25 0.33 -2.30
CA ASN A 40 -0.07 1.14 -2.04
C ASN A 40 0.89 1.12 -3.23
N LYS A 41 1.11 -0.04 -3.84
CA LYS A 41 1.90 -0.19 -5.06
C LYS A 41 1.30 0.61 -6.22
N ARG A 42 -0.01 0.53 -6.44
CA ARG A 42 -0.70 1.34 -7.48
C ARG A 42 -0.59 2.84 -7.22
N ARG A 43 -0.83 3.28 -5.98
CA ARG A 43 -0.70 4.68 -5.57
C ARG A 43 0.73 5.19 -5.80
N LEU A 44 1.74 4.42 -5.44
CA LEU A 44 3.15 4.79 -5.64
C LEU A 44 3.49 4.94 -7.12
N HIS A 45 3.08 4.00 -7.97
CA HIS A 45 3.30 4.11 -9.42
C HIS A 45 2.58 5.32 -10.02
N ALA A 46 1.35 5.61 -9.60
CA ALA A 46 0.62 6.79 -10.05
C ALA A 46 1.31 8.09 -9.64
N THR A 47 1.79 8.18 -8.40
CA THR A 47 2.56 9.34 -7.90
C THR A 47 3.87 9.50 -8.67
N TYR A 48 4.60 8.40 -8.92
CA TYR A 48 5.84 8.44 -9.70
C TYR A 48 5.60 8.89 -11.15
N ALA A 49 4.53 8.41 -11.79
CA ALA A 49 4.15 8.85 -13.13
C ALA A 49 3.83 10.35 -13.17
N LYS A 50 3.10 10.87 -12.17
CA LYS A 50 2.82 12.31 -12.03
C LYS A 50 4.09 13.14 -11.78
N LEU A 51 5.02 12.61 -11.00
CA LEU A 51 6.32 13.26 -10.77
C LEU A 51 7.10 13.35 -12.09
N LYS A 52 7.12 12.26 -12.87
CA LYS A 52 7.79 12.20 -14.17
C LYS A 52 7.13 13.09 -15.24
N SER A 53 5.83 13.35 -15.18
CA SER A 53 5.15 14.23 -16.14
C SER A 53 5.48 15.72 -15.96
N GLY A 54 6.22 16.10 -14.89
CA GLY A 54 6.64 17.48 -14.65
C GLY A 54 5.51 18.44 -14.25
N THR A 55 4.27 17.94 -14.15
CA THR A 55 3.07 18.71 -13.78
C THR A 55 2.86 18.78 -12.26
N THR A 56 3.77 18.19 -11.48
CA THR A 56 3.63 18.09 -10.03
C THR A 56 4.39 19.23 -9.35
N LYS A 57 3.70 19.94 -8.45
CA LYS A 57 4.35 20.93 -7.57
C LYS A 57 5.16 20.20 -6.52
N LEU A 58 6.43 20.55 -6.40
CA LEU A 58 7.32 20.10 -5.34
C LEU A 58 7.34 21.21 -4.30
N TYR A 59 7.30 20.81 -3.04
CA TYR A 59 7.41 21.72 -1.90
C TYR A 59 8.58 21.28 -1.04
N THR A 60 9.27 22.22 -0.41
CA THR A 60 10.24 21.89 0.64
C THR A 60 9.51 21.52 1.93
N LEU A 61 10.23 20.97 2.91
CA LEU A 61 9.64 20.63 4.20
C LEU A 61 9.13 21.88 4.91
N GLU A 62 9.87 22.98 4.81
CA GLU A 62 9.51 24.27 5.40
C GLU A 62 8.25 24.86 4.75
N GLU A 63 8.13 24.79 3.42
CA GLU A 63 6.92 25.24 2.71
C GLU A 63 5.68 24.42 3.11
N VAL A 64 5.85 23.10 3.29
CA VAL A 64 4.76 22.22 3.75
C VAL A 64 4.37 22.55 5.19
N ASP A 65 5.33 22.84 6.06
CA ASP A 65 5.10 23.20 7.47
C ASP A 65 4.35 24.53 7.59
N GLU A 66 4.77 25.55 6.84
CA GLU A 66 4.06 26.84 6.78
C GLU A 66 2.63 26.70 6.24
N MET A 67 2.42 25.86 5.21
CA MET A 67 1.10 25.58 4.68
C MET A 67 0.21 24.87 5.71
N LEU A 68 0.78 23.93 6.47
CA LEU A 68 0.08 23.21 7.53
C LEU A 68 -0.35 24.18 8.64
N GLU A 69 0.59 24.98 9.16
CA GLU A 69 0.33 25.95 10.22
C GLU A 69 -0.75 26.95 9.80
N LYS A 70 -0.61 27.52 8.60
CA LYS A 70 -1.60 28.45 8.03
C LYS A 70 -2.99 27.81 7.87
N THR A 71 -3.04 26.51 7.61
CA THR A 71 -4.31 25.79 7.50
C THR A 71 -4.92 25.57 8.86
N ILE A 72 -4.13 25.16 9.86
CA ILE A 72 -4.58 24.95 11.24
C ILE A 72 -5.08 26.27 11.85
N SER A 73 -4.34 27.37 11.70
CA SER A 73 -4.74 28.68 12.22
C SER A 73 -6.05 29.24 11.64
N GLN A 74 -6.56 28.68 10.53
CA GLN A 74 -7.88 29.06 9.99
C GLN A 74 -9.04 28.44 10.78
N PHE A 75 -8.76 27.44 11.61
CA PHE A 75 -9.76 26.69 12.38
C PHE A 75 -9.54 26.77 13.90
N GLU A 76 -8.50 27.47 14.34
CA GLU A 76 -8.28 27.80 15.74
C GLU A 76 -8.83 29.20 16.01
N ASP A 77 -10.00 29.25 16.66
CA ASP A 77 -10.58 30.45 17.26
C ASP A 77 -9.87 30.81 18.59
#